data_AF-A0A972QX98-F1
#
_entry.id   AF-A0A972QX98-F1
#
_cell.length_a   1.000
_cell.length_b   1.000
_cell.length_c   1.000
_cell.angle_alpha   90.00
_cell.angle_beta   90.00
_cell.angle_gamma   90.00
#
_symmetry.space_group_name_H-M   'P 1'
#
loop_
_entity.id
_entity.type
_entity.pdbx_description
1 polymer ?
#
loop_
_entity_poly.entity_id
_entity_poly.type
_entity_poly.pdbx_seq_one_letter_code
_entity_poly.pdbx_strand_id
1 'polypeptide(L)'
;MGFDDALNNAIEEFGGLRPFVAASKSGTDFADGKFKVGFFNRTFLVSHPDGEIEEVGEEAPYPKWLRVLLMHYLTQADGTAVADQWIAYRQLPGALFFEQRFMNMAINPLTKAFGDDIEGFKRGGLAFGGDPITRTGDAAFRFRALPKIPMACILYLGDEEVQPAVNVLFDAAAFAYLPTEDLSLLGAYLNGMQRYKTQE
;
A
#
# COMPACT_ATOMS: atom_id res chain seq x y z
N MET A 1 -2.65 4.99 22.08
CA MET A 1 -2.63 3.53 22.02
C MET A 1 -1.23 3.12 21.62
N GLY A 2 -0.58 2.25 22.39
CA GLY A 2 0.77 1.76 22.05
C GLY A 2 0.73 0.79 20.87
N PHE A 3 1.88 0.53 20.24
CA PHE A 3 1.98 -0.49 19.19
C PHE A 3 1.57 -1.87 19.70
N ASP A 4 1.92 -2.20 20.95
CA ASP A 4 1.60 -3.49 21.56
C ASP A 4 0.09 -3.66 21.78
N ASP A 5 -0.62 -2.59 22.15
CA ASP A 5 -2.09 -2.62 22.27
C ASP A 5 -2.75 -2.87 20.90
N ALA A 6 -2.24 -2.19 19.85
CA ALA A 6 -2.78 -2.34 18.50
C ALA A 6 -2.54 -3.75 17.96
N LEU A 7 -1.37 -4.32 18.24
CA LEU A 7 -1.04 -5.68 17.87
C LEU A 7 -1.94 -6.71 18.57
N ASN A 8 -2.15 -6.57 19.89
CA ASN A 8 -3.00 -7.49 20.65
C ASN A 8 -4.45 -7.48 20.16
N ASN A 9 -5.01 -6.28 19.94
CA ASN A 9 -6.36 -6.16 19.39
C ASN A 9 -6.47 -6.77 17.99
N ALA A 10 -5.49 -6.52 17.13
CA ALA A 10 -5.48 -7.08 15.78
C ALA A 10 -5.40 -8.61 15.79
N ILE A 11 -4.62 -9.22 16.69
CA ILE A 11 -4.54 -10.67 16.86
C ILE A 11 -5.87 -11.25 17.33
N GLU A 12 -6.55 -10.62 18.29
CA GLU A 12 -7.84 -11.09 18.79
C GLU A 12 -8.92 -11.07 17.69
N GLU A 13 -9.04 -9.96 16.96
CA GLU A 13 -9.99 -9.84 15.85
C GLU A 13 -9.67 -10.81 14.71
N PHE A 14 -8.38 -10.93 14.35
CA PHE A 14 -7.90 -11.82 13.31
C PHE A 14 -8.11 -13.30 13.66
N GLY A 15 -7.88 -13.69 14.91
CA GLY A 15 -8.09 -15.07 15.39
C GLY A 15 -9.54 -15.51 15.38
N GLY A 16 -10.50 -14.57 15.37
CA GLY A 16 -11.93 -14.82 15.26
C GLY A 16 -12.42 -15.08 13.82
N LEU A 17 -11.55 -14.97 12.82
CA LEU A 17 -11.95 -15.10 11.42
C LEU A 17 -12.32 -16.53 11.04
N ARG A 18 -13.14 -16.64 9.98
CA ARG A 18 -13.31 -17.89 9.23
C ARG A 18 -12.34 -17.84 8.04
N PRO A 19 -11.21 -18.56 8.05
CA PRO A 19 -10.12 -18.26 7.13
C PRO A 19 -10.49 -18.31 5.65
N PHE A 20 -11.22 -19.34 5.23
CA PHE A 20 -11.66 -19.46 3.83
C PHE A 20 -12.60 -18.33 3.38
N VAL A 21 -13.42 -17.79 4.28
CA VAL A 21 -14.30 -16.64 3.98
C VAL A 21 -13.47 -15.36 3.84
N ALA A 22 -12.57 -15.11 4.79
CA ALA A 22 -11.65 -13.98 4.75
C ALA A 22 -10.77 -14.01 3.49
N ALA A 23 -10.27 -15.20 3.13
CA ALA A 23 -9.47 -15.42 1.91
C ALA A 23 -10.24 -15.04 0.65
N SER A 24 -11.48 -15.54 0.52
CA SER A 24 -12.36 -15.21 -0.60
C SER A 24 -12.63 -13.71 -0.72
N LYS A 25 -12.96 -13.03 0.39
CA LYS A 25 -13.28 -11.59 0.40
C LYS A 25 -12.06 -10.71 0.12
N SER A 26 -10.92 -11.08 0.68
CA SER A 26 -9.64 -10.37 0.50
C SER A 26 -8.95 -10.68 -0.83
N GLY A 27 -9.44 -11.65 -1.60
CA GLY A 27 -8.78 -12.11 -2.82
C GLY A 27 -7.40 -12.71 -2.54
N THR A 28 -7.24 -13.36 -1.40
CA THR A 28 -6.03 -14.10 -1.01
C THR A 28 -6.29 -15.60 -1.03
N ASP A 29 -5.23 -16.39 -1.04
CA ASP A 29 -5.32 -17.85 -0.88
C ASP A 29 -5.12 -18.23 0.58
N PHE A 30 -5.80 -19.29 1.04
CA PHE A 30 -5.59 -19.87 2.36
C PHE A 30 -5.35 -21.38 2.25
N ALA A 31 -4.19 -21.82 2.72
CA ALA A 31 -3.77 -23.22 2.75
C ALA A 31 -2.83 -23.46 3.93
N ASP A 32 -2.82 -24.68 4.47
CA ASP A 32 -1.90 -25.10 5.54
C ASP A 32 -1.87 -24.16 6.76
N GLY A 33 -3.03 -23.57 7.10
CA GLY A 33 -3.14 -22.65 8.23
C GLY A 33 -2.61 -21.23 7.97
N LYS A 34 -2.21 -20.89 6.74
CA LYS A 34 -1.62 -19.60 6.38
C LYS A 34 -2.35 -18.93 5.22
N PHE A 35 -2.50 -17.61 5.30
CA PHE A 35 -2.92 -16.78 4.17
C PHE A 35 -1.72 -16.40 3.31
N LYS A 36 -1.81 -16.55 2.00
CA LYS A 36 -0.82 -16.03 1.05
C LYS A 36 -1.28 -14.67 0.54
N VAL A 37 -0.61 -13.61 0.99
CA VAL A 37 -0.98 -12.22 0.73
C VAL A 37 0.10 -11.53 -0.11
N GLY A 38 -0.27 -11.07 -1.31
CA GLY A 38 0.59 -10.20 -2.11
C GLY A 38 0.66 -8.80 -1.50
N PHE A 39 1.86 -8.23 -1.41
CA PHE A 39 2.11 -6.89 -0.90
C PHE A 39 3.10 -6.15 -1.81
N PHE A 40 2.60 -5.30 -2.70
CA PHE A 40 3.38 -4.75 -3.82
C PHE A 40 4.05 -5.89 -4.64
N ASN A 41 5.37 -5.84 -4.80
CA ASN A 41 6.17 -6.85 -5.49
C ASN A 41 6.63 -8.00 -4.57
N ARG A 42 6.11 -8.08 -3.34
CA ARG A 42 6.46 -9.08 -2.32
C ARG A 42 5.26 -9.98 -2.01
N THR A 43 5.51 -11.12 -1.38
CA THR A 43 4.46 -12.04 -0.94
C THR A 43 4.74 -12.49 0.49
N PHE A 44 3.71 -12.45 1.33
CA PHE A 44 3.78 -12.84 2.73
C PHE A 44 2.83 -14.00 3.03
N LEU A 45 3.25 -14.88 3.93
CA LEU A 45 2.41 -15.86 4.58
C LEU A 45 2.01 -15.33 5.95
N VAL A 46 0.71 -15.28 6.24
CA VAL A 46 0.17 -14.86 7.55
C VAL A 46 -0.43 -16.09 8.23
N SER A 47 0.18 -16.54 9.31
CA SER A 47 -0.28 -17.70 10.09
C SER A 47 -1.57 -17.36 10.83
N HIS A 48 -2.53 -18.28 10.82
CA HIS A 48 -3.78 -18.15 11.58
C HIS A 48 -3.83 -19.22 12.68
N PRO A 49 -4.16 -18.85 13.93
CA PRO A 49 -4.78 -17.58 14.36
C PRO A 49 -3.82 -16.51 14.90
N ASP A 50 -2.52 -16.78 15.03
CA ASP A 50 -1.56 -15.93 15.76
C ASP A 50 -1.08 -14.69 14.98
N GLY A 51 -1.29 -14.65 13.66
CA GLY A 51 -0.97 -13.51 12.81
C GLY A 51 0.53 -13.30 12.61
N GLU A 52 1.36 -14.32 12.84
CA GLU A 52 2.79 -14.26 12.52
C GLU A 52 2.99 -14.18 11.01
N ILE A 53 3.97 -13.37 10.57
CA ILE A 53 4.22 -13.13 9.14
C ILE A 53 5.59 -13.64 8.71
N GLU A 54 5.61 -14.31 7.57
CA GLU A 54 6.82 -14.84 6.92
C GLU A 54 6.84 -14.35 5.47
N GLU A 55 7.98 -13.90 4.97
CA GLU A 55 8.11 -13.55 3.56
C GLU A 55 8.40 -14.80 2.72
N VAL A 56 7.77 -14.90 1.54
CA VAL A 56 8.11 -15.93 0.56
C VAL A 56 9.26 -15.45 -0.30
N GLY A 57 10.39 -16.15 -0.25
CA GLY A 57 11.57 -15.85 -1.07
C GLY A 57 12.72 -15.29 -0.24
N GLU A 58 13.30 -14.17 -0.69
CA GLU A 58 14.42 -13.54 0.00
C GLU A 58 13.92 -12.63 1.13
N GLU A 59 14.36 -12.89 2.36
CA GLU A 59 14.02 -12.09 3.54
C GLU A 59 14.66 -10.70 3.45
N ALA A 60 13.89 -9.72 2.98
CA ALA A 60 14.27 -8.33 3.04
C ALA A 60 13.64 -7.66 4.27
N PRO A 61 14.33 -6.72 4.94
CA PRO A 61 13.73 -5.99 6.06
C PRO A 61 12.40 -5.35 5.69
N TYR A 62 11.35 -5.65 6.48
CA TYR A 62 10.03 -5.06 6.35
C TYR A 62 9.64 -4.29 7.62
N PRO A 63 8.75 -3.29 7.53
CA PRO A 63 8.35 -2.51 8.69
C PRO A 63 7.55 -3.34 9.69
N LYS A 64 7.75 -3.09 10.99
CA LYS A 64 7.00 -3.78 12.07
C LYS A 64 5.48 -3.63 11.96
N TRP A 65 5.01 -2.48 11.45
CA TRP A 65 3.58 -2.23 11.26
C TRP A 65 2.95 -3.13 10.19
N LEU A 66 3.73 -3.77 9.32
CA LEU A 66 3.21 -4.61 8.23
C LEU A 66 2.36 -5.76 8.77
N ARG A 67 2.78 -6.38 9.87
CA ARG A 67 2.03 -7.47 10.52
C ARG A 67 0.61 -7.05 10.87
N VAL A 68 0.47 -5.90 11.54
CA VAL A 68 -0.84 -5.35 11.94
C VAL A 68 -1.66 -4.99 10.70
N LEU A 69 -1.03 -4.35 9.70
CA LEU A 69 -1.71 -3.96 8.46
C LEU A 69 -2.26 -5.16 7.68
N LEU A 70 -1.52 -6.28 7.59
CA LEU A 70 -1.99 -7.48 6.91
C LEU A 70 -3.15 -8.15 7.67
N MET A 71 -3.13 -8.15 9.00
CA MET A 71 -4.25 -8.63 9.81
C MET A 71 -5.49 -7.75 9.62
N HIS A 72 -5.35 -6.43 9.70
CA HIS A 72 -6.47 -5.50 9.43
C HIS A 72 -7.05 -5.71 8.03
N TYR A 73 -6.20 -5.91 7.01
CA TYR A 73 -6.66 -6.20 5.65
C TYR A 73 -7.52 -7.47 5.59
N LEU A 74 -7.06 -8.56 6.20
CA LEU A 74 -7.77 -9.84 6.21
C LEU A 74 -9.05 -9.79 7.05
N THR A 75 -9.07 -9.00 8.12
CA THR A 75 -10.22 -8.81 9.01
C THR A 75 -11.30 -7.93 8.39
N GLN A 76 -10.90 -6.79 7.79
CA GLN A 76 -11.84 -5.80 7.29
C GLN A 76 -12.38 -6.13 5.89
N ALA A 77 -11.64 -6.89 5.08
CA ALA A 77 -12.04 -7.25 3.72
C ALA A 77 -13.49 -7.76 3.66
N ASP A 78 -14.37 -7.00 2.99
CA ASP A 78 -15.80 -7.32 2.88
C ASP A 78 -16.17 -8.05 1.58
N GLY A 79 -15.28 -8.03 0.58
CA GLY A 79 -15.47 -8.64 -0.74
C GLY A 79 -15.91 -7.66 -1.83
N THR A 80 -15.98 -6.36 -1.53
CA THR A 80 -16.32 -5.31 -2.49
C THR A 80 -15.40 -5.36 -3.70
N ALA A 81 -15.98 -5.35 -4.91
CA ALA A 81 -15.18 -5.34 -6.12
C ALA A 81 -14.33 -4.07 -6.21
N VAL A 82 -13.13 -4.19 -6.78
CA VAL A 82 -12.31 -3.03 -7.17
C VAL A 82 -13.16 -2.11 -8.04
N ALA A 83 -13.19 -0.82 -7.73
CA ALA A 83 -14.07 0.13 -8.40
C ALA A 83 -13.55 0.57 -9.77
N ASP A 84 -12.25 0.39 -10.03
CA ASP A 84 -11.52 0.92 -11.19
C ASP A 84 -11.69 2.45 -11.32
N GLN A 85 -11.88 3.11 -10.17
CA GLN A 85 -12.05 4.55 -10.04
C GLN A 85 -11.00 5.09 -9.08
N TRP A 86 -10.16 5.99 -9.58
CA TRP A 86 -9.12 6.62 -8.76
C TRP A 86 -9.66 7.78 -7.92
N ILE A 87 -9.34 7.77 -6.64
CA ILE A 87 -9.60 8.86 -5.70
C ILE A 87 -8.31 9.33 -5.03
N ALA A 88 -8.22 10.61 -4.71
CA ALA A 88 -7.14 11.15 -3.91
C ALA A 88 -7.33 10.76 -2.43
N TYR A 89 -6.23 10.71 -1.66
CA TYR A 89 -6.28 10.37 -0.24
C TYR A 89 -7.30 11.21 0.55
N ARG A 90 -7.37 12.52 0.29
CA ARG A 90 -8.33 13.45 0.93
C ARG A 90 -9.81 13.11 0.73
N GLN A 91 -10.13 12.27 -0.26
CA GLN A 91 -11.49 11.82 -0.55
C GLN A 91 -11.87 10.56 0.25
N LEU A 92 -10.91 9.90 0.93
CA LEU A 92 -11.19 8.76 1.78
C LEU A 92 -11.97 9.18 3.04
N PRO A 93 -12.84 8.31 3.58
CA PRO A 93 -13.56 8.59 4.81
C PRO A 93 -12.60 8.94 5.96
N GLY A 94 -12.79 10.07 6.63
CA GLY A 94 -11.94 10.50 7.75
C GLY A 94 -10.53 10.96 7.36
N ALA A 95 -10.22 11.15 6.06
CA ALA A 95 -8.88 11.56 5.61
C ALA A 95 -8.41 12.89 6.20
N LEU A 96 -9.33 13.81 6.51
CA LEU A 96 -9.03 15.11 7.13
C LEU A 96 -8.18 14.99 8.41
N PHE A 97 -8.33 13.91 9.18
CA PHE A 97 -7.56 13.67 10.41
C PHE A 97 -6.12 13.22 10.15
N PHE A 98 -5.84 12.71 8.94
CA PHE A 98 -4.57 12.07 8.59
C PHE A 98 -3.87 12.72 7.40
N GLU A 99 -4.49 13.69 6.73
CA GLU A 99 -3.98 14.29 5.48
C GLU A 99 -2.58 14.87 5.65
N GLN A 100 -2.34 15.66 6.70
CA GLN A 100 -1.00 16.22 6.96
C GLN A 100 0.06 15.13 7.19
N ARG A 101 -0.31 14.06 7.90
CA ARG A 101 0.56 12.92 8.14
C ARG A 101 0.87 12.19 6.84
N PHE A 102 -0.13 11.97 5.99
CA PHE A 102 0.04 11.37 4.67
C PHE A 102 0.95 12.21 3.76
N MET A 103 0.75 13.53 3.72
CA MET A 103 1.62 14.43 2.98
C MET A 103 3.08 14.30 3.43
N ASN A 104 3.33 14.30 4.74
CA ASN A 104 4.68 14.21 5.30
C ASN A 104 5.32 12.83 5.11
N MET A 105 4.55 11.75 5.22
CA MET A 105 5.06 10.39 5.16
C MET A 105 5.18 9.84 3.74
N ALA A 106 4.31 10.24 2.83
CA ALA A 106 4.23 9.69 1.47
C ALA A 106 4.58 10.73 0.40
N ILE A 107 3.82 11.82 0.31
CA ILE A 107 3.89 12.74 -0.83
C ILE A 107 5.19 13.54 -0.84
N ASN A 108 5.52 14.23 0.26
CA ASN A 108 6.70 15.11 0.32
C ASN A 108 8.01 14.34 0.07
N PRO A 109 8.24 13.14 0.64
CA PRO A 109 9.46 12.39 0.35
C PRO A 109 9.52 11.87 -1.09
N LEU A 110 8.39 11.46 -1.69
CA LEU A 110 8.34 11.08 -3.11
C LEU A 110 8.65 12.28 -4.02
N THR A 111 8.00 13.42 -3.81
CA THR A 111 8.25 14.65 -4.58
C THR A 111 9.70 15.09 -4.44
N LYS A 112 10.26 15.09 -3.23
CA LYS A 112 11.68 15.42 -3.00
C LYS A 112 12.61 14.47 -3.74
N ALA A 113 12.27 13.20 -3.82
CA ALA A 113 13.12 12.20 -4.45
C ALA A 113 13.03 12.22 -5.98
N PHE A 114 11.87 12.52 -6.56
CA PHE A 114 11.63 12.31 -7.99
C PHE A 114 11.22 13.56 -8.77
N GLY A 115 10.99 14.69 -8.09
CA GLY A 115 10.45 15.91 -8.70
C GLY A 115 11.19 16.40 -9.93
N ASP A 116 12.52 16.18 -9.98
CA ASP A 116 13.39 16.56 -11.09
C ASP A 116 14.04 15.34 -11.77
N ASP A 117 13.59 14.11 -11.47
CA ASP A 117 14.19 12.88 -12.00
C ASP A 117 13.12 11.88 -12.45
N ILE A 118 12.56 12.14 -13.64
CA ILE A 118 11.59 11.26 -14.29
C ILE A 118 12.16 9.87 -14.59
N GLU A 119 13.44 9.77 -14.95
CA GLU A 119 14.05 8.48 -15.30
C GLU A 119 14.27 7.62 -14.05
N GLY A 120 14.70 8.24 -12.95
CA GLY A 120 14.74 7.58 -11.63
C GLY A 120 13.36 7.17 -11.15
N PHE A 121 12.32 7.97 -11.41
CA PHE A 121 10.93 7.60 -11.10
C PHE A 121 10.47 6.39 -11.91
N LYS A 122 10.74 6.36 -13.22
CA LYS A 122 10.41 5.21 -14.08
C LYS A 122 11.14 3.93 -13.66
N ARG A 123 12.45 4.01 -13.41
CA ARG A 123 13.25 2.88 -12.89
C ARG A 123 12.70 2.39 -11.56
N GLY A 124 12.45 3.32 -10.63
CA GLY A 124 11.88 3.03 -9.31
C GLY A 124 10.51 2.35 -9.39
N GLY A 125 9.60 2.88 -10.20
CA GLY A 125 8.27 2.32 -10.39
C GLY A 125 8.30 0.89 -10.95
N LEU A 126 9.10 0.65 -11.99
CA LEU A 126 9.26 -0.68 -12.58
C LEU A 126 9.89 -1.69 -11.60
N ALA A 127 10.99 -1.31 -10.96
CA ALA A 127 11.69 -2.19 -10.01
C ALA A 127 10.83 -2.52 -8.77
N PHE A 128 9.94 -1.60 -8.38
CA PHE A 128 9.00 -1.80 -7.27
C PHE A 128 7.70 -2.54 -7.69
N GLY A 129 7.67 -3.12 -8.90
CA GLY A 129 6.56 -3.94 -9.42
C GLY A 129 5.36 -3.13 -9.87
N GLY A 130 5.55 -1.86 -10.22
CA GLY A 130 4.52 -1.03 -10.82
C GLY A 130 4.36 -1.29 -12.31
N ASP A 131 3.11 -1.28 -12.78
CA ASP A 131 2.76 -1.31 -14.20
C ASP A 131 2.64 0.14 -14.71
N PRO A 132 3.33 0.56 -15.78
CA PRO A 132 3.12 1.88 -16.39
C PRO A 132 1.66 2.05 -16.83
N ILE A 133 1.08 3.23 -16.60
CA ILE A 133 -0.28 3.57 -17.01
C ILE A 133 -0.34 4.90 -17.74
N THR A 134 -1.27 5.03 -18.69
CA THR A 134 -1.57 6.31 -19.34
C THR A 134 -2.50 7.14 -18.45
N ARG A 135 -1.99 8.25 -17.91
CA ARG A 135 -2.74 9.21 -17.10
C ARG A 135 -2.10 10.59 -17.22
N THR A 136 -2.85 11.64 -16.93
CA THR A 136 -2.33 13.02 -16.91
C THR A 136 -1.18 13.15 -15.91
N GLY A 137 -0.02 13.60 -16.37
CA GLY A 137 1.26 13.67 -15.67
C GLY A 137 2.40 13.30 -16.62
N ASP A 138 3.65 13.46 -16.18
CA ASP A 138 4.84 13.15 -16.98
C ASP A 138 5.18 11.65 -16.93
N ALA A 139 4.89 11.00 -15.80
CA ALA A 139 4.98 9.55 -15.65
C ALA A 139 3.97 9.05 -14.60
N ALA A 140 3.40 7.87 -14.83
CA ALA A 140 2.45 7.26 -13.90
C ALA A 140 2.59 5.75 -13.85
N PHE A 141 2.46 5.19 -12.65
CA PHE A 141 2.50 3.76 -12.39
C PHE A 141 1.30 3.33 -11.54
N ARG A 142 0.74 2.16 -11.87
CA ARG A 142 -0.20 1.42 -11.03
C ARG A 142 0.56 0.39 -10.21
N PHE A 143 0.26 0.31 -8.93
CA PHE A 143 0.76 -0.72 -8.02
C PHE A 143 -0.41 -1.55 -7.50
N ARG A 144 -0.16 -2.84 -7.28
CA ARG A 144 -1.05 -3.71 -6.51
C ARG A 144 -0.56 -3.72 -5.08
N ALA A 145 -0.95 -2.73 -4.28
CA ALA A 145 -0.46 -2.62 -2.90
C ALA A 145 -0.88 -3.84 -2.07
N LEU A 146 -2.14 -4.25 -2.23
CA LEU A 146 -2.73 -5.51 -1.77
C LEU A 146 -3.65 -6.05 -2.89
N PRO A 147 -4.09 -7.33 -2.86
CA PRO A 147 -4.85 -7.93 -3.97
C PRO A 147 -6.08 -7.14 -4.41
N LYS A 148 -6.75 -6.45 -3.48
CA LYS A 148 -7.95 -5.63 -3.73
C LYS A 148 -7.74 -4.13 -3.52
N ILE A 149 -6.49 -3.69 -3.37
CA ILE A 149 -6.15 -2.27 -3.20
C ILE A 149 -5.14 -1.84 -4.29
N PRO A 150 -5.62 -1.57 -5.52
CA PRO A 150 -4.82 -0.86 -6.50
C PRO A 150 -4.50 0.56 -6.01
N MET A 151 -3.28 1.02 -6.30
CA MET A 151 -2.84 2.39 -6.09
C MET A 151 -2.20 2.92 -7.36
N ALA A 152 -2.22 4.24 -7.55
CA ALA A 152 -1.46 4.90 -8.60
C ALA A 152 -0.51 5.94 -8.00
N CYS A 153 0.69 6.06 -8.55
CA CYS A 153 1.64 7.11 -8.25
C CYS A 153 1.94 7.88 -9.54
N ILE A 154 1.78 9.19 -9.51
CA ILE A 154 1.87 10.07 -10.69
C ILE A 154 2.86 11.17 -10.39
N LEU A 155 3.86 11.32 -11.26
CA LEU A 155 4.81 12.42 -11.24
C LEU A 155 4.36 13.51 -12.21
N TYR A 156 4.41 14.75 -11.73
CA TYR A 156 4.34 15.98 -12.50
C TYR A 156 5.68 16.70 -12.30
N LEU A 157 6.43 16.88 -13.38
CA LEU A 157 7.65 17.65 -13.37
C LEU A 157 7.31 19.13 -13.18
N GLY A 158 8.20 19.83 -12.50
CA GLY A 158 8.15 21.28 -12.42
C GLY A 158 8.75 21.91 -13.67
N ASP A 159 8.51 23.20 -13.81
CA ASP A 159 9.18 24.09 -14.76
C ASP A 159 9.61 25.38 -14.05
N GLU A 160 9.92 26.43 -14.80
CA GLU A 160 10.35 27.72 -14.24
C GLU A 160 9.26 28.39 -13.37
N GLU A 161 7.99 28.07 -13.59
CA GLU A 161 6.84 28.70 -12.93
C GLU A 161 6.10 27.78 -11.95
N VAL A 162 6.24 26.46 -12.11
CA VAL A 162 5.48 25.45 -11.36
C VAL A 162 6.43 24.49 -10.64
N GLN A 163 6.20 24.27 -9.35
CA GLN A 163 6.95 23.27 -8.59
C GLN A 163 6.55 21.84 -8.98
N PRO A 164 7.50 20.88 -8.98
CA PRO A 164 7.17 19.49 -9.21
C PRO A 164 6.24 18.94 -8.14
N ALA A 165 5.45 17.95 -8.50
CA ALA A 165 4.50 17.31 -7.61
C ALA A 165 4.40 15.81 -7.85
N VAL A 166 4.20 15.04 -6.78
CA VAL A 166 3.79 13.64 -6.86
C VAL A 166 2.39 13.51 -6.27
N ASN A 167 1.51 12.80 -6.98
CA ASN A 167 0.19 12.43 -6.49
C ASN A 167 0.11 10.91 -6.29
N VAL A 168 -0.37 10.49 -5.13
CA VAL A 168 -0.74 9.10 -4.84
C VAL A 168 -2.25 8.97 -4.78
N LEU A 169 -2.80 8.08 -5.58
CA LEU A 169 -4.23 7.79 -5.70
C LEU A 169 -4.52 6.36 -5.25
N PHE A 170 -5.73 6.14 -4.76
CA PHE A 170 -6.25 4.85 -4.34
C PHE A 170 -7.45 4.48 -5.20
N ASP A 171 -7.71 3.19 -5.35
CA ASP A 171 -9.03 2.75 -5.84
C ASP A 171 -10.14 3.17 -4.86
N ALA A 172 -11.29 3.55 -5.39
CA ALA A 172 -12.42 4.02 -4.57
C ALA A 172 -12.93 2.95 -3.60
N ALA A 173 -12.72 1.65 -3.86
CA ALA A 173 -13.09 0.57 -2.94
C ALA A 173 -12.08 0.33 -1.82
N ALA A 174 -10.94 1.03 -1.76
CA ALA A 174 -9.86 0.77 -0.80
C ALA A 174 -10.32 0.82 0.68
N PHE A 175 -11.29 1.67 1.02
CA PHE A 175 -11.82 1.79 2.38
C PHE A 175 -12.63 0.56 2.84
N ALA A 176 -13.05 -0.30 1.91
CA ALA A 176 -13.70 -1.58 2.23
C ALA A 176 -12.70 -2.63 2.73
N TYR A 177 -11.41 -2.33 2.66
CA TYR A 177 -10.31 -3.26 2.93
C TYR A 177 -9.37 -2.80 4.03
N LEU A 178 -9.18 -1.50 4.22
CA LEU A 178 -8.35 -0.94 5.28
C LEU A 178 -8.92 0.38 5.79
N PRO A 179 -8.70 0.73 7.06
CA PRO A 179 -9.01 2.06 7.56
C PRO A 179 -8.10 3.09 6.90
N THR A 180 -8.57 4.32 6.78
CA THR A 180 -7.80 5.42 6.15
C THR A 180 -6.42 5.63 6.78
N GLU A 181 -6.28 5.40 8.09
CA GLU A 181 -4.97 5.45 8.75
C GLU A 181 -3.98 4.44 8.16
N ASP A 182 -4.39 3.19 7.91
CA ASP A 182 -3.51 2.16 7.35
C ASP A 182 -3.25 2.38 5.86
N LEU A 183 -4.22 2.92 5.12
CA LEU A 183 -4.00 3.33 3.73
C LEU A 183 -2.86 4.36 3.61
N SER A 184 -2.66 5.19 4.64
CA SER A 184 -1.52 6.12 4.69
C SER A 184 -0.17 5.41 4.72
N LEU A 185 -0.08 4.25 5.39
CA LEU A 185 1.12 3.42 5.46
C LEU A 185 1.47 2.82 4.10
N LEU A 186 0.47 2.43 3.30
CA LEU A 186 0.68 1.96 1.93
C LEU A 186 1.30 3.04 1.04
N GLY A 187 0.81 4.28 1.12
CA GLY A 187 1.41 5.39 0.38
C GLY A 187 2.82 5.71 0.85
N ALA A 188 3.08 5.64 2.16
CA ALA A 188 4.44 5.81 2.69
C ALA A 188 5.40 4.70 2.23
N TYR A 189 4.90 3.47 2.03
CA TYR A 189 5.69 2.34 1.56
C TYR A 189 6.21 2.54 0.12
N LEU A 190 5.52 3.32 -0.73
CA LEU A 190 5.99 3.69 -2.07
C LEU A 190 7.32 4.45 -2.06
N ASN A 191 7.73 5.06 -0.95
CA ASN A 191 9.07 5.66 -0.83
C ASN A 191 10.20 4.63 -1.01
N GLY A 192 9.92 3.33 -0.89
CA GLY A 192 10.86 2.26 -1.21
C GLY A 192 11.39 2.33 -2.64
N MET A 193 10.65 2.93 -3.58
CA MET A 193 11.10 3.16 -4.97
C MET A 193 12.45 3.89 -5.05
N GLN A 194 12.76 4.76 -4.08
CA GLN A 194 13.98 5.56 -4.06
C GLN A 194 15.26 4.71 -4.01
N ARG A 195 15.17 3.46 -3.51
CA ARG A 195 16.29 2.51 -3.46
C ARG A 195 16.81 2.12 -4.85
N TYR A 196 15.98 2.29 -5.88
CA TYR A 196 16.27 1.90 -7.25
C TYR A 196 16.57 3.11 -8.16
N LYS A 197 16.65 4.32 -7.58
CA LYS A 197 16.87 5.56 -8.34
C LYS A 197 18.22 5.55 -9.08
N THR A 198 19.25 4.95 -8.48
CA THR A 198 20.65 5.00 -8.96
C THR A 198 21.27 3.64 -9.24
N GLN A 199 20.49 2.56 -9.35
CA GLN A 199 21.05 1.27 -9.73
C GLN A 199 21.35 1.29 -11.23
N GLU A 200 22.64 1.41 -11.57
CA GLU A 200 23.25 1.05 -12.86
C GLU A 200 23.49 -0.46 -12.95
#